data_AF-A0A7L4QRG7-F1
#
_entry.id   AF-A0A7L4QRG7-F1
#
_cell.length_a   1.000
_cell.length_b   1.000
_cell.length_c   1.000
_cell.angle_alpha   90.00
_cell.angle_beta   90.00
_cell.angle_gamma   90.00
#
_symmetry.space_group_name_H-M   'P 1'
#
loop_
_entity.id
_entity.type
_entity.pdbx_description
1 polymer ?
#
loop_
_entity_poly.entity_id
_entity_poly.type
_entity_poly.pdbx_seq_one_letter_code
_entity_poly.pdbx_strand_id
1 'polypeptide(L)'
;MTKIALNLITGRTIQQGVAMEGGKEKDAYTKACGIIELDLSDLKKLGAWRNTNVRVTSQYGSVVVKAIEATQGPHPGLAWIPMGPWANSVTNPNTYSTGMPTFKGV
;
A
#
# COMPACT_ATOMS: atom_id res chain seq x y z
N MET A 1 9.85 0.34 -18.60
CA MET A 1 8.74 0.27 -17.61
C MET A 1 8.54 1.64 -17.02
N THR A 2 7.32 2.17 -17.07
CA THR A 2 6.98 3.48 -16.50
C THR A 2 7.03 3.41 -14.97
N LYS A 3 7.55 4.46 -14.34
CA LYS A 3 7.63 4.60 -12.88
C LYS A 3 7.11 5.98 -12.50
N ILE A 4 6.46 6.07 -11.34
CA ILE A 4 6.03 7.34 -10.74
C ILE A 4 6.51 7.39 -9.30
N ALA A 5 6.79 8.60 -8.79
CA ALA A 5 7.13 8.84 -7.40
C ALA A 5 5.87 9.33 -6.67
N LEU A 6 5.59 8.72 -5.52
CA LEU A 6 4.41 8.99 -4.70
C LEU A 6 4.84 9.00 -3.23
N ASN A 7 4.06 9.68 -2.39
CA ASN A 7 4.15 9.58 -0.94
C ASN A 7 3.33 8.37 -0.47
N LEU A 8 3.96 7.39 0.17
CA LEU A 8 3.28 6.21 0.68
C LEU A 8 2.84 6.41 2.13
N ILE A 9 1.55 6.18 2.37
CA ILE A 9 0.98 6.08 3.71
C ILE A 9 0.35 4.70 3.93
N THR A 10 0.24 4.33 5.20
CA THR A 10 -0.37 3.07 5.61
C THR A 10 -1.47 3.31 6.65
N GLY A 11 -2.50 2.46 6.64
CA GLY A 11 -3.65 2.63 7.52
C GLY A 11 -4.45 1.35 7.73
N ARG A 12 -5.59 1.49 8.40
CA ARG A 12 -6.52 0.38 8.64
C ARG A 12 -7.71 0.52 7.71
N THR A 13 -8.30 -0.62 7.35
CA THR A 13 -9.65 -0.68 6.78
C THR A 13 -10.49 -1.69 7.53
N ILE A 14 -11.81 -1.56 7.44
CA ILE A 14 -12.75 -2.53 8.02
C ILE A 14 -12.48 -3.93 7.43
N GLN A 15 -12.27 -4.03 6.11
CA GLN A 15 -12.03 -5.31 5.45
C GLN A 15 -10.70 -5.96 5.87
N GLN A 16 -9.66 -5.16 6.13
CA GLN A 16 -8.41 -5.65 6.71
C GLN A 16 -8.64 -6.25 8.10
N GLY A 17 -9.45 -5.59 8.96
CA GLY A 17 -9.81 -6.11 10.27
C GLY A 17 -10.59 -7.42 10.20
N VAL A 18 -11.65 -7.46 9.38
CA VAL A 18 -12.48 -8.67 9.18
C VAL A 18 -11.64 -9.84 8.66
N ALA A 19 -10.78 -9.60 7.66
CA ALA A 19 -9.94 -10.64 7.10
C ALA A 19 -8.87 -11.14 8.09
N MET A 20 -8.37 -10.26 8.95
CA MET A 20 -7.40 -10.60 9.99
C MET A 20 -8.01 -11.53 11.04
N GLU A 21 -9.20 -11.21 11.55
CA GLU A 21 -9.93 -12.04 12.52
C GLU A 21 -10.42 -13.36 11.90
N GLY A 22 -10.69 -13.34 10.59
CA GLY A 22 -11.04 -14.54 9.84
C GLY A 22 -9.89 -15.55 9.68
N GLY A 23 -8.64 -15.12 9.81
CA GLY A 23 -7.43 -15.94 9.61
C GLY A 23 -6.49 -15.33 8.57
N LYS A 24 -5.25 -15.02 8.97
CA LYS A 24 -4.23 -14.38 8.13
C LYS A 24 -3.68 -15.29 7.02
N GLU A 25 -3.80 -16.59 7.20
CA GLU A 25 -3.45 -17.63 6.23
C GLU A 25 -4.45 -17.71 5.07
N LYS A 26 -5.65 -17.14 5.24
CA LYS A 26 -6.70 -17.18 4.23
C LYS A 26 -6.46 -16.15 3.15
N ASP A 27 -6.87 -16.50 1.94
CA ASP A 27 -6.81 -15.63 0.76
C ASP A 27 -7.52 -14.27 0.98
N ALA A 28 -8.53 -14.21 1.85
CA ALA A 28 -9.18 -12.97 2.26
C ALA A 28 -8.19 -11.93 2.82
N TYR A 29 -7.19 -12.35 3.59
CA TYR A 29 -6.20 -11.44 4.17
C TYR A 29 -5.28 -10.87 3.10
N THR A 30 -4.81 -11.70 2.17
CA THR A 30 -4.03 -11.27 1.00
C THR A 30 -4.81 -10.32 0.11
N LYS A 31 -6.09 -10.59 -0.14
CA LYS A 31 -6.96 -9.69 -0.92
C LYS A 31 -7.22 -8.36 -0.22
N ALA A 32 -7.32 -8.36 1.11
CA ALA A 32 -7.58 -7.16 1.89
C ALA A 32 -6.33 -6.29 2.12
N CYS A 33 -5.14 -6.89 2.25
CA CYS A 33 -3.91 -6.19 2.62
C CYS A 33 -2.87 -6.09 1.50
N GLY A 34 -2.94 -6.96 0.49
CA GLY A 34 -2.02 -7.02 -0.66
C GLY A 34 -2.40 -6.08 -1.80
N ILE A 35 -2.92 -4.89 -1.47
CA ILE A 35 -3.42 -3.89 -2.43
C ILE A 35 -2.70 -2.55 -2.23
N ILE A 36 -2.71 -1.71 -3.27
CA ILE A 36 -2.35 -0.29 -3.20
C ILE A 36 -3.47 0.54 -3.81
N GLU A 37 -3.98 1.49 -3.04
CA GLU A 37 -4.92 2.50 -3.52
C GLU A 37 -4.15 3.67 -4.13
N LEU A 38 -4.52 4.02 -5.36
CA LEU A 38 -3.92 5.09 -6.13
C LEU A 38 -5.02 5.99 -6.71
N ASP A 39 -4.74 7.29 -6.78
CA ASP A 39 -5.58 8.24 -7.50
C ASP A 39 -5.67 7.84 -8.99
N LEU A 40 -6.83 8.09 -9.61
CA LEU A 40 -7.05 7.76 -11.03
C LEU A 40 -6.01 8.44 -11.94
N SER A 41 -5.58 9.66 -11.60
CA SER A 41 -4.54 10.37 -12.35
C SER A 41 -3.18 9.67 -12.25
N ASP A 42 -2.85 9.06 -11.12
CA ASP A 42 -1.59 8.36 -10.92
C ASP A 42 -1.59 6.99 -11.58
N LEU A 43 -2.71 6.27 -11.57
CA LEU A 43 -2.90 5.07 -12.38
C LEU A 43 -2.67 5.35 -13.87
N LYS A 44 -3.21 6.46 -14.38
CA LYS A 44 -2.99 6.92 -15.77
C LYS A 44 -1.53 7.25 -16.04
N LYS A 45 -0.86 8.00 -15.16
CA LYS A 45 0.59 8.31 -15.29
C LYS A 45 1.45 7.06 -15.29
N LEU A 46 1.10 6.09 -14.44
CA LEU A 46 1.79 4.79 -14.38
C LEU A 46 1.50 3.92 -15.61
N GLY A 47 0.38 4.15 -16.30
CA GLY A 47 -0.12 3.29 -17.37
C GLY A 47 -0.66 1.95 -16.83
N ALA A 48 -1.10 1.93 -15.57
CA ALA A 48 -1.61 0.73 -14.91
C ALA A 48 -3.14 0.70 -14.94
N TRP A 49 -3.69 -0.49 -15.15
CA TRP A 49 -5.13 -0.72 -15.04
C TRP A 49 -5.50 -1.15 -13.62
N ARG A 50 -6.76 -0.93 -13.24
CA ARG A 50 -7.30 -1.48 -12.00
C ARG A 50 -7.11 -3.00 -11.96
N ASN A 51 -6.79 -3.52 -10.78
CA ASN A 51 -6.51 -4.92 -10.48
C ASN A 51 -5.26 -5.51 -11.14
N THR A 52 -4.34 -4.68 -11.64
CA THR A 52 -3.03 -5.14 -12.13
C THR A 52 -2.00 -5.21 -11.01
N ASN A 53 -1.03 -6.11 -11.15
CA ASN A 53 0.08 -6.20 -10.21
C ASN A 53 1.08 -5.08 -10.49
N VAL A 54 1.43 -4.31 -9.47
CA VAL A 54 2.43 -3.25 -9.53
C VAL A 54 3.53 -3.52 -8.50
N ARG A 55 4.75 -3.11 -8.82
CA ARG A 55 5.89 -3.19 -7.90
C ARG A 55 6.04 -1.86 -7.18
N VAL A 56 5.94 -1.90 -5.86
CA VAL A 56 6.27 -0.78 -4.96
C VAL A 56 7.70 -0.96 -4.50
N THR A 57 8.49 0.12 -4.52
CA THR A 57 9.90 0.11 -4.12
C THR A 57 10.17 1.36 -3.31
N SER A 58 10.84 1.21 -2.18
CA SER A 58 11.43 2.29 -1.40
C SER A 58 12.90 1.98 -1.14
N GLN A 59 13.60 2.86 -0.41
CA GLN A 59 14.96 2.56 0.03
C GLN A 59 15.05 1.41 1.05
N TYR A 60 13.91 0.96 1.60
CA TYR A 60 13.85 -0.06 2.64
C TYR A 60 13.48 -1.45 2.10
N GLY A 61 12.97 -1.54 0.87
CA GLY A 61 12.62 -2.80 0.24
C GLY A 61 11.71 -2.67 -0.97
N SER A 62 11.17 -3.81 -1.42
CA SER A 62 10.26 -3.89 -2.55
C SER A 62 9.20 -4.96 -2.33
N VAL A 63 7.98 -4.68 -2.79
CA VAL A 63 6.84 -5.61 -2.71
C VAL A 63 6.00 -5.52 -3.98
N VAL A 64 5.35 -6.62 -4.36
CA VAL A 64 4.34 -6.63 -5.42
C VAL A 64 2.96 -6.68 -4.78
N VAL A 65 2.09 -5.76 -5.18
CA VAL A 65 0.71 -5.61 -4.69
C VAL A 65 -0.23 -5.33 -5.87
N LYS A 66 -1.53 -5.47 -5.63
CA LYS A 66 -2.55 -5.21 -6.65
C LYS A 66 -2.99 -3.73 -6.61
N ALA A 67 -2.85 -3.02 -7.71
CA ALA A 67 -3.29 -1.64 -7.84
C ALA A 67 -4.81 -1.56 -7.93
N ILE A 68 -5.42 -0.74 -7.08
CA ILE A 68 -6.84 -0.40 -7.13
C ILE A 68 -7.02 1.11 -7.15
N GLU A 69 -8.16 1.55 -7.64
CA GLU A 69 -8.54 2.97 -7.58
C GLU A 69 -8.84 3.34 -6.14
N ALA A 70 -8.36 4.52 -5.73
CA ALA A 70 -8.63 5.07 -4.42
C ALA A 70 -10.13 5.22 -4.16
N THR A 71 -10.53 4.82 -2.96
CA THR A 71 -11.94 4.87 -2.55
C THR A 71 -12.34 6.20 -1.92
N GLN A 72 -11.37 7.03 -1.54
CA GLN A 72 -11.60 8.27 -0.80
C GLN A 72 -11.02 9.49 -1.51
N GLY A 73 -11.88 10.24 -2.20
CA GLY A 73 -11.53 11.54 -2.81
C GLY A 73 -10.37 11.50 -3.80
N PRO A 74 -10.12 12.59 -4.53
CA PRO A 74 -8.90 12.73 -5.30
C PRO A 74 -7.73 13.11 -4.38
N HIS A 75 -6.63 12.35 -4.46
CA HIS A 75 -5.39 12.64 -3.75
C HIS A 75 -4.15 12.31 -4.61
N PRO A 76 -3.95 13.04 -5.73
CA PRO A 76 -2.80 12.80 -6.59
C PRO A 76 -1.47 12.92 -5.84
N GLY A 77 -0.54 12.01 -6.12
CA GLY A 77 0.77 11.96 -5.44
C GLY A 77 0.77 11.16 -4.15
N LEU A 78 -0.38 10.64 -3.70
CA LEU A 78 -0.51 9.85 -2.47
C LEU A 78 -0.89 8.40 -2.80
N ALA A 79 -0.10 7.47 -2.31
CA ALA A 79 -0.37 6.04 -2.32
C ALA A 79 -0.77 5.56 -0.92
N TRP A 80 -1.72 4.63 -0.86
CA TRP A 80 -2.13 4.03 0.40
C TRP A 80 -2.10 2.50 0.34
N ILE A 81 -1.46 1.85 1.32
CA ILE A 81 -1.46 0.39 1.48
C ILE A 81 -2.03 0.04 2.87
N PRO A 82 -2.97 -0.91 2.97
CA PRO A 82 -3.43 -1.41 4.26
C PRO A 82 -2.27 -1.94 5.10
N MET A 83 -2.29 -1.69 6.40
CA MET A 83 -1.25 -2.18 7.30
C MET A 83 -1.19 -3.72 7.25
N GLY A 84 0.03 -4.25 7.18
CA GLY A 84 0.27 -5.67 6.98
C GLY A 84 1.69 -5.93 6.48
N PRO A 85 2.03 -7.20 6.20
CA PRO A 85 3.38 -7.57 5.77
C PRO A 85 3.79 -6.91 4.44
N TRP A 86 2.83 -6.64 3.54
CA TRP A 86 3.09 -5.94 2.29
C TRP A 86 3.55 -4.49 2.52
N ALA A 87 2.81 -3.74 3.33
CA ALA A 87 3.19 -2.38 3.72
C ALA A 87 4.56 -2.34 4.42
N ASN A 88 4.76 -3.25 5.37
CA ASN A 88 5.99 -3.30 6.18
C ASN A 88 7.25 -3.59 5.35
N SER A 89 7.11 -4.22 4.18
CA SER A 89 8.22 -4.52 3.26
C SER A 89 8.81 -3.27 2.60
N VAL A 90 8.14 -2.12 2.68
CA VAL A 90 8.57 -0.87 2.04
C VAL A 90 8.56 0.33 2.99
N THR A 91 8.16 0.19 4.25
CA THR A 91 8.16 1.30 5.23
C THR A 91 9.52 1.53 5.89
N ASN A 92 9.74 2.75 6.37
CA ASN A 92 10.93 3.13 7.10
C ASN A 92 10.98 2.48 8.50
N PRO A 93 11.96 1.61 8.80
CA PRO A 93 12.06 0.96 10.10
C PRO A 93 12.64 1.87 11.20
N ASN A 94 13.17 3.05 10.84
CA ASN A 94 13.73 3.99 11.81
C ASN A 94 12.66 4.48 12.78
N THR A 95 12.98 4.37 14.07
CA THR A 95 12.08 4.72 15.18
C THR A 95 12.41 6.08 15.80
N TYR A 96 13.47 6.76 15.34
CA TYR A 96 13.97 8.01 15.91
C TYR A 96 14.12 7.97 17.45
N SER A 97 14.56 6.83 17.98
CA SER A 97 14.72 6.58 19.42
C SER A 97 13.43 6.68 20.25
N THR A 98 12.26 6.55 19.61
CA THR A 98 10.95 6.60 20.29
C THR A 98 10.28 5.22 20.39
N GLY A 99 10.84 4.20 19.75
CA GLY A 99 10.26 2.85 19.68
C GLY A 99 9.15 2.67 18.63
N MET A 100 8.71 3.72 17.93
CA MET A 100 7.69 3.63 16.87
C MET A 100 8.29 3.91 15.48
N PRO A 101 8.23 2.95 14.52
CA PRO A 101 8.68 3.18 13.15
C PRO A 101 7.84 4.21 12.37
N THR A 102 8.39 4.70 11.27
CA THR A 102 7.70 5.65 10.38
C THR A 102 6.88 4.90 9.32
N PHE A 103 5.65 4.55 9.71
CA PHE A 103 4.69 3.83 8.86
C PHE A 103 3.92 4.71 7.87
N LYS A 104 4.04 6.04 7.96
CA LYS A 104 3.34 6.99 7.08
C LYS A 104 4.33 8.05 6.63
N GLY A 105 4.34 8.38 5.34
CA GLY A 105 5.24 9.38 4.82
C GLY A 105 6.55 8.78 4.30
N VAL A 106 6.46 7.72 3.50
CA VAL A 106 7.62 6.99 2.94
C VAL A 106 7.74 7.22 1.44
#